data_AF-A0A0V1AQW2-F1
#
_entry.id   AF-A0A0V1AQW2-F1
#
_cell.length_a   1.000
_cell.length_b   1.000
_cell.length_c   1.000
_cell.angle_alpha   90.00
_cell.angle_beta   90.00
_cell.angle_gamma   90.00
#
_symmetry.space_group_name_H-M   'P 1'
#
loop_
_entity.id
_entity.type
_entity.pdbx_description
1 polymer ?
#
loop_
_entity_poly.entity_id
_entity_poly.type
_entity_poly.pdbx_seq_one_letter_code
_entity_poly.pdbx_strand_id
1 'polypeptide(L)' 'MLIRQLWKRWTEEYLVSLDVRSKWKKISRQPEVDDLVLITEDTVPRNCWKLGVITELLLGSDDIVRSVRL' A
#
# COMPACT_ATOMS: atom_id res chain seq x y z
N MET A 1 10.48 -39.13 0.67
CA MET A 1 10.47 -38.64 -0.72
C MET A 1 9.33 -37.65 -0.97
N LEU A 2 8.10 -37.94 -0.55
CA LEU A 2 6.90 -37.12 -0.80
C LEU A 2 6.93 -35.71 -0.15
N ILE A 3 7.32 -35.63 1.13
CA ILE A 3 7.41 -34.35 1.87
C ILE A 3 8.38 -33.35 1.21
N ARG A 4 9.49 -33.84 0.66
CA ARG A 4 10.46 -32.98 -0.06
C ARG A 4 9.86 -32.40 -1.34
N GLN A 5 9.09 -33.18 -2.07
CA GLN A 5 8.42 -32.73 -3.29
C GLN A 5 7.29 -31.74 -2.98
N LEU A 6 6.55 -31.97 -1.89
CA LEU A 6 5.53 -31.04 -1.41
C LEU A 6 6.15 -29.70 -1.03
N TRP A 7 7.20 -29.68 -0.20
CA TRP A 7 7.87 -28.44 0.19
C TRP A 7 8.50 -27.71 -0.99
N LYS A 8 9.08 -28.46 -1.94
CA LYS A 8 9.62 -27.88 -3.17
C LYS A 8 8.54 -27.16 -3.97
N ARG A 9 7.41 -27.83 -4.28
CA ARG A 9 6.28 -27.22 -4.99
C ARG A 9 5.65 -26.07 -4.22
N TRP A 10 5.47 -26.21 -2.92
CA TRP A 10 4.91 -25.14 -2.08
C TRP A 10 5.79 -23.88 -2.12
N THR A 11 7.12 -24.04 -2.12
CA THR A 11 8.05 -22.92 -2.19
C THR A 11 8.10 -22.30 -3.58
N GLU A 12 8.14 -23.13 -4.63
CA GLU A 12 8.32 -22.65 -6.01
C GLU A 12 7.03 -22.11 -6.64
N GLU A 13 5.88 -22.65 -6.26
CA GLU A 13 4.58 -22.31 -6.88
C GLU A 13 3.73 -21.46 -5.94
N TYR A 14 3.52 -21.92 -4.69
CA TYR A 14 2.58 -21.27 -3.78
C TYR A 14 3.15 -19.99 -3.17
N LEU A 15 4.39 -20.00 -2.65
CA LEU A 15 5.00 -18.78 -2.11
C LEU A 15 5.14 -17.67 -3.15
N VAL A 16 5.53 -18.02 -4.39
CA VAL A 16 5.62 -17.06 -5.50
C VAL A 16 4.24 -16.48 -5.83
N SER A 17 3.18 -17.29 -5.77
CA SER A 17 1.80 -16.80 -5.97
C SER A 17 1.35 -15.81 -4.88
N LEU A 18 1.88 -15.93 -3.66
CA LEU A 18 1.57 -15.01 -2.55
C LEU A 18 2.33 -13.67 -2.67
N ASP A 19 3.46 -13.63 -3.37
CA ASP A 19 4.22 -12.39 -3.60
C ASP A 19 3.71 -11.60 -4.81
N VAL A 20 2.60 -12.01 -5.43
CA VAL A 20 1.87 -11.17 -6.39
C VAL A 20 1.18 -10.04 -5.61
N ARG A 21 1.97 -9.08 -5.11
CA ARG A 21 1.45 -7.83 -4.58
C ARG A 21 0.89 -7.05 -5.75
N SER A 22 -0.43 -6.94 -5.79
CA SER A 22 -1.07 -5.95 -6.64
C SER A 22 -0.64 -4.57 -6.13
N LYS A 23 0.42 -3.99 -6.73
CA LYS A 23 0.64 -2.54 -6.63
C LYS A 23 -0.64 -1.86 -7.09
N TRP A 24 -0.98 -0.73 -6.51
CA TRP A 24 -2.16 0.08 -6.85
C TRP A 24 -2.17 0.42 -8.35
N LYS A 25 -2.67 -0.50 -9.18
CA LYS A 25 -2.69 -0.43 -10.65
C LYS A 25 -3.98 0.19 -11.18
N LYS A 26 -5.03 0.21 -10.37
CA LYS A 26 -6.29 0.88 -10.67
C LYS A 26 -6.33 2.19 -9.90
N ILE A 27 -6.80 3.23 -10.57
CA ILE A 27 -7.15 4.50 -9.93
C ILE A 27 -8.27 4.18 -8.93
N SER A 28 -7.94 4.28 -7.65
CA SER A 28 -8.91 4.17 -6.55
C SER A 28 -9.61 5.53 -6.35
N ARG A 29 -10.60 5.59 -5.45
CA ARG A 29 -11.21 6.85 -4.98
C ARG A 29 -10.11 7.88 -4.70
N GLN A 30 -10.30 9.10 -5.20
CA GLN A 30 -9.43 10.23 -4.87
C GLN A 30 -9.54 10.54 -3.36
N PRO A 31 -8.45 10.96 -2.71
CA PRO A 31 -8.51 11.34 -1.30
C PRO A 31 -9.44 12.55 -1.11
N GLU A 32 -10.19 12.53 -0.01
CA GLU A 32 -11.12 13.60 0.37
C GLU A 32 -10.73 14.21 1.73
N VAL A 33 -11.19 15.43 1.98
CA VAL A 33 -11.08 16.04 3.32
C VAL A 33 -11.80 15.15 4.33
N ASP A 34 -11.27 15.07 5.54
CA ASP A 34 -11.70 14.19 6.64
C ASP A 34 -11.42 12.68 6.44
N ASP A 35 -10.75 12.27 5.35
CA ASP A 35 -10.26 10.90 5.23
C ASP A 35 -9.14 10.62 6.26
N LEU A 36 -9.25 9.51 6.98
CA LEU A 36 -8.22 8.99 7.89
C LEU A 36 -7.14 8.23 7.12
N VAL A 37 -5.88 8.63 7.26
CA VAL A 37 -4.75 8.09 6.51
C VAL A 37 -3.60 7.63 7.41
N LEU A 38 -2.78 6.71 6.91
CA LEU A 38 -1.52 6.30 7.54
C LEU A 38 -0.35 7.09 6.95
N ILE A 39 0.49 7.64 7.82
CA ILE A 39 1.68 8.42 7.46
C ILE A 39 2.89 7.49 7.51
N THR A 40 3.49 7.26 6.35
CA THR A 40 4.68 6.41 6.20
C THR A 40 5.93 7.27 6.13
N GLU A 41 6.85 7.07 7.08
CA GLU A 41 8.20 7.65 7.06
C GLU A 41 9.21 6.51 6.84
N ASP A 42 10.23 6.72 5.99
CA ASP A 42 11.19 5.65 5.62
C ASP A 42 11.93 5.05 6.81
N THR A 43 12.10 5.83 7.88
CA THR A 43 12.81 5.44 9.10
C THR A 43 11.90 4.80 10.15
N VAL A 44 10.58 4.83 9.97
CA VAL A 44 9.59 4.37 10.97
C VAL A 44 9.08 2.98 10.59
N PRO A 45 9.19 2.00 11.50
CA PRO A 45 8.67 0.66 11.22
C PRO A 45 7.15 0.69 11.07
N ARG A 46 6.61 -0.23 10.27
CA ARG A 46 5.19 -0.22 9.85
C ARG A 46 4.18 -0.19 11.00
N ASN A 47 4.50 -0.82 12.11
CA ASN A 47 3.66 -0.86 13.31
C ASN A 47 3.63 0.46 14.09
N CYS A 48 4.49 1.42 13.74
CA CYS A 48 4.61 2.73 14.37
C CYS A 48 4.21 3.88 13.43
N TRP A 49 3.61 3.57 12.26
CA TRP A 49 3.09 4.60 11.36
C TRP A 49 2.01 5.41 12.06
N LYS A 50 2.11 6.74 11.94
CA LYS A 50 1.15 7.66 12.56
C LYS A 50 -0.14 7.67 11.75
N LEU A 51 -1.23 8.00 12.41
CA LEU A 51 -2.49 8.34 11.75
C LEU A 51 -2.57 9.86 11.56
N GLY A 52 -3.12 10.29 10.44
CA GLY A 52 -3.45 11.67 10.15
C GLY A 52 -4.84 11.77 9.54
N VAL A 53 -5.45 12.95 9.59
CA VAL A 53 -6.72 13.24 8.93
C VAL A 53 -6.44 14.31 7.89
N ILE A 54 -6.95 14.13 6.67
CA ILE A 54 -6.74 15.11 5.62
C ILE A 54 -7.51 16.39 5.94
N THR A 55 -6.81 17.51 6.07
CA THR A 55 -7.39 18.83 6.36
C THR A 55 -7.59 19.66 5.09
N GLU A 56 -6.76 19.46 4.06
CA GLU A 56 -6.86 20.19 2.79
C GLU A 56 -6.31 19.36 1.63
N LEU A 57 -6.94 19.48 0.46
CA LEU A 57 -6.47 18.89 -0.80
C LEU A 57 -5.69 19.93 -1.60
N LEU A 58 -4.48 19.58 -2.05
CA LEU A 58 -3.65 20.43 -2.89
C LEU A 58 -3.68 19.90 -4.33
N LEU A 59 -4.41 20.62 -5.18
CA LEU A 59 -4.57 20.30 -6.60
C LEU A 59 -3.33 20.73 -7.39
N GLY A 60 -2.91 19.86 -8.31
CA GLY A 60 -1.92 20.21 -9.33
C GLY A 60 -2.50 21.13 -10.40
N SER A 61 -1.64 21.64 -11.29
CA SER A 61 -2.05 22.47 -12.43
C SER A 61 -2.99 21.77 -13.42
N ASP A 62 -3.09 20.44 -13.34
CA ASP A 62 -3.92 19.56 -14.15
C ASP A 62 -5.16 19.05 -13.39
N ASP A 63 -5.50 19.68 -12.26
CA ASP A 63 -6.66 19.37 -11.41
C ASP A 63 -6.64 17.97 -10.77
N ILE A 64 -5.44 17.36 -10.69
CA ILE A 64 -5.24 16.07 -10.01
C ILE A 64 -4.62 16.30 -8.63
N VAL A 65 -5.23 15.72 -7.59
CA VAL A 65 -4.69 15.73 -6.22
C VAL A 65 -3.42 14.87 -6.15
N ARG A 66 -2.28 15.51 -5.88
CA ARG A 66 -0.99 14.83 -5.65
C ARG A 66 -0.42 15.07 -4.26
N SER A 67 -0.99 16.01 -3.53
CA SER A 67 -0.52 16.39 -2.20
C SER A 67 -1.71 16.78 -1.35
N VAL A 68 -1.58 16.57 -0.04
CA VAL A 68 -2.60 16.89 0.95
C VAL A 68 -1.95 17.52 2.16
N ARG A 69 -2.69 18.33 2.89
CA ARG A 69 -2.31 18.77 4.24
C ARG A 69 -3.02 17.89 5.26
N LEU A 70 -2.29 17.50 6.31
CA LEU A 70 -2.79 16.70 7.44
C LEU A 70 -2.99 17.58 8.68
#